data_AF-A0A562KCA4-F1
#
_entry.id   AF-A0A562KCA4-F1
#
_cell.length_a   1.000
_cell.length_b   1.000
_cell.length_c   1.000
_cell.angle_alpha   90.00
_cell.angle_beta   90.00
_cell.angle_gamma   90.00
#
_symmetry.space_group_name_H-M   'P 1'
#
loop_
_entity.id
_entity.type
_entity.pdbx_description
1 polymer ?
#
loop_
_entity_poly.entity_id
_entity_poly.type
_entity_poly.pdbx_seq_one_letter_code
_entity_poly.pdbx_strand_id
1 'polypeptide(L)'
;MSSGQLDDEYDREEAEAIAAALDLTPDELNEIEYTINEIANDDGLVYAYGVEIKEGAPQHILDRLAGLPRRGNLVLIHLAGDAHDADQEQMEIEMARTTVYKVKLYNIATDEVVISRRMATYEGAAKMGGWPVEGTGHVVDLADLEPGEEWTPRDFDPTTI
;
A
#
# COMPACT_ATOMS: atom_id res chain seq x y z
N MET A 1 12.30 -0.83 -32.70
CA MET A 1 11.33 -1.62 -33.48
C MET A 1 9.98 -1.33 -32.86
N SER A 2 9.07 -0.82 -33.66
CA SER A 2 7.74 -0.32 -33.29
C SER A 2 6.77 -1.48 -33.04
N SER A 3 6.01 -1.41 -31.96
CA SER A 3 4.75 -2.12 -31.69
C SER A 3 4.01 -1.22 -30.70
N GLY A 4 2.86 -0.61 -30.99
CA GLY A 4 2.10 -0.60 -32.22
C GLY A 4 0.66 -0.13 -31.96
N GLN A 5 0.45 1.18 -31.81
CA GLN A 5 -0.79 1.90 -32.17
C GLN A 5 -2.14 1.34 -31.67
N LEU A 6 -2.17 0.58 -30.57
CA LEU A 6 -3.37 0.24 -29.79
C LEU A 6 -3.41 0.96 -28.43
N ASP A 7 -2.33 1.65 -28.05
CA ASP A 7 -2.09 2.10 -26.67
C ASP A 7 -2.78 3.44 -26.33
N ASP A 8 -2.98 4.38 -27.27
CA ASP A 8 -3.47 5.73 -26.94
C ASP A 8 -4.94 5.81 -26.42
N GLU A 9 -5.78 4.81 -26.69
CA GLU A 9 -7.20 4.79 -26.29
C GLU A 9 -7.42 3.93 -25.03
N TYR A 10 -6.73 2.78 -24.92
CA TYR A 10 -6.68 1.96 -23.71
C TYR A 10 -5.98 2.71 -22.55
N ASP A 11 -4.88 3.41 -22.83
CA ASP A 11 -4.17 4.24 -21.84
C ASP A 11 -5.06 5.39 -21.34
N ARG A 12 -5.99 5.89 -22.17
CA ARG A 12 -6.91 6.97 -21.77
C ARG A 12 -8.04 6.45 -20.90
N GLU A 13 -8.67 5.35 -21.27
CA GLU A 13 -9.77 4.77 -20.48
C GLU A 13 -9.26 4.30 -19.10
N GLU A 14 -8.05 3.73 -19.07
CA GLU A 14 -7.37 3.37 -17.83
C GLU A 14 -7.01 4.61 -17.00
N ALA A 15 -6.43 5.65 -17.61
CA ALA A 15 -6.14 6.92 -16.93
C ALA A 15 -7.41 7.62 -16.41
N GLU A 16 -8.52 7.57 -17.15
CA GLU A 16 -9.81 8.11 -16.71
C GLU A 16 -10.35 7.34 -15.51
N ALA A 17 -10.24 6.01 -15.50
CA ALA A 17 -10.64 5.17 -14.37
C ALA A 17 -9.77 5.44 -13.12
N ILE A 18 -8.45 5.58 -13.29
CA ILE A 18 -7.52 5.92 -12.22
C ILE A 18 -7.83 7.32 -11.66
N ALA A 19 -8.03 8.30 -12.53
CA ALA A 19 -8.37 9.66 -12.13
C ALA A 19 -9.68 9.67 -11.32
N ALA A 20 -10.72 8.99 -11.82
CA ALA A 20 -12.00 8.86 -11.13
C ALA A 20 -11.86 8.19 -9.76
N ALA A 21 -11.07 7.11 -9.65
CA ALA A 21 -10.86 6.41 -8.39
C ALA A 21 -10.04 7.22 -7.38
N LEU A 22 -9.20 8.15 -7.86
CA LEU A 22 -8.43 9.08 -7.02
C LEU A 22 -9.18 10.39 -6.70
N ASP A 23 -10.44 10.54 -7.15
CA ASP A 23 -11.20 11.80 -7.08
C ASP A 23 -10.48 12.99 -7.76
N LEU A 24 -9.75 12.69 -8.84
CA LEU A 24 -9.02 13.63 -9.68
C LEU A 24 -9.63 13.72 -11.08
N THR A 25 -9.37 14.82 -11.76
CA THR A 25 -9.60 14.92 -13.20
C THR A 25 -8.43 14.28 -13.97
N PRO A 26 -8.63 13.84 -15.22
CA PRO A 26 -7.54 13.35 -16.07
C PRO A 26 -6.41 14.37 -16.26
N ASP A 27 -6.74 15.68 -16.27
CA ASP A 27 -5.76 16.74 -16.34
C ASP A 27 -4.93 16.83 -15.04
N GLU A 28 -5.57 16.78 -13.87
CA GLU A 28 -4.88 16.75 -12.57
C GLU A 28 -4.00 15.48 -12.42
N LEU A 29 -4.45 14.33 -12.93
CA LEU A 29 -3.65 13.10 -12.93
C LEU A 29 -2.38 13.24 -13.81
N ASN A 30 -2.47 13.97 -14.93
CA ASN A 30 -1.33 14.26 -15.80
C ASN A 30 -0.32 15.25 -15.20
N GLU A 31 -0.71 16.01 -14.16
CA GLU A 31 0.19 16.93 -13.45
C GLU A 31 1.13 16.22 -12.47
N ILE A 32 0.88 14.94 -12.18
CA ILE A 32 1.65 14.16 -11.21
C ILE A 32 2.32 12.96 -11.86
N GLU A 33 3.50 12.61 -11.34
CA GLU A 33 4.13 11.34 -11.67
C GLU A 33 3.64 10.28 -10.66
N TYR A 34 3.08 9.19 -11.18
CA TYR A 34 2.53 8.11 -10.37
C TYR A 34 3.00 6.74 -10.86
N THR A 35 2.95 5.74 -9.98
CA THR A 35 3.23 4.34 -10.30
C THR A 35 2.13 3.47 -9.70
N ILE A 36 1.57 2.57 -10.51
CA ILE A 36 0.56 1.62 -10.05
C ILE A 36 1.26 0.35 -9.59
N ASN A 37 0.92 -0.10 -8.39
CA ASN A 37 1.39 -1.36 -7.82
C ASN A 37 0.19 -2.29 -7.65
N GLU A 38 0.23 -3.46 -8.28
CA GLU A 38 -0.76 -4.49 -8.05
C GLU A 38 -0.60 -5.04 -6.63
N ILE A 39 -1.69 -5.01 -5.86
CA ILE A 39 -1.75 -5.63 -4.55
C ILE A 39 -2.42 -6.99 -4.77
N ALA A 40 -1.57 -7.97 -5.06
CA ALA A 40 -1.92 -9.37 -5.04
C ALA A 40 -1.64 -9.94 -3.64
N ASN A 41 -2.56 -10.77 -3.18
CA ASN A 41 -2.44 -11.67 -2.05
C ASN A 41 -1.91 -13.05 -2.55
N ASP A 42 -1.62 -13.94 -1.60
CA ASP A 42 -0.95 -15.24 -1.85
C ASP A 42 -1.77 -16.21 -2.73
N ASP A 43 -3.03 -15.89 -3.05
CA ASP A 43 -3.88 -16.67 -3.95
C ASP A 43 -3.67 -16.31 -5.44
N GLY A 44 -2.86 -15.28 -5.73
CA GLY A 44 -2.52 -14.84 -7.07
C GLY A 44 -3.60 -14.00 -7.77
N LEU A 45 -4.63 -13.55 -7.04
CA LEU A 45 -5.65 -12.65 -7.56
C LEU A 45 -5.28 -11.20 -7.18
N VAL A 46 -5.50 -10.26 -8.12
CA VAL A 46 -5.29 -8.83 -7.87
C VAL A 46 -6.61 -8.27 -7.35
N TYR A 47 -6.65 -7.93 -6.07
CA TYR A 47 -7.86 -7.38 -5.44
C TYR A 47 -7.85 -5.85 -5.39
N ALA A 48 -6.68 -5.22 -5.40
CA ALA A 48 -6.57 -3.77 -5.37
C ALA A 48 -5.33 -3.27 -6.10
N TYR A 49 -5.40 -2.01 -6.52
CA TYR A 49 -4.27 -1.30 -7.09
C TYR A 49 -3.83 -0.21 -6.09
N GLY A 50 -2.55 -0.20 -5.74
CA GLY A 50 -1.93 0.84 -4.92
C GLY A 50 -1.22 1.87 -5.80
N VAL A 51 -1.70 3.11 -5.82
CA VAL A 51 -1.06 4.20 -6.54
C VAL A 51 -0.03 4.88 -5.66
N GLU A 52 1.24 4.76 -6.02
CA GLU A 52 2.33 5.53 -5.43
C GLU A 52 2.43 6.89 -6.13
N ILE A 53 2.29 7.98 -5.37
CA ILE A 53 2.46 9.34 -5.88
C ILE A 53 3.92 9.75 -5.65
N LYS A 54 4.65 10.10 -6.72
CA LYS A 54 6.05 10.54 -6.59
C LYS A 54 6.14 11.93 -5.96
N GLU A 55 7.31 12.22 -5.37
CA GLU A 55 7.58 13.49 -4.71
C GLU A 55 7.51 14.65 -5.71
N GLY A 56 6.84 15.74 -5.32
CA GLY A 56 6.61 16.91 -6.20
C GLY A 56 5.16 17.13 -6.62
N ALA A 57 4.23 16.28 -6.18
CA ALA A 57 2.80 16.48 -6.42
C ALA A 57 2.27 17.79 -5.81
N PRO A 58 1.44 18.55 -6.55
CA PRO A 58 0.79 19.75 -6.05
C PRO A 58 -0.03 19.51 -4.76
N GLN A 59 0.03 20.46 -3.83
CA GLN A 59 -0.64 20.30 -2.53
C GLN A 59 -2.16 20.13 -2.65
N HIS A 60 -2.80 20.78 -3.64
CA HIS A 60 -4.23 20.63 -3.87
C HIS A 60 -4.64 19.21 -4.32
N ILE A 61 -3.73 18.46 -4.96
CA ILE A 61 -3.93 17.05 -5.29
C ILE A 61 -3.75 16.19 -4.03
N LEU A 62 -2.68 16.45 -3.25
CA LEU A 62 -2.43 15.73 -1.99
C LEU A 62 -3.60 15.88 -0.99
N ASP A 63 -4.24 17.04 -0.95
CA ASP A 63 -5.41 17.32 -0.10
C ASP A 63 -6.62 16.46 -0.49
N ARG A 64 -6.87 16.23 -1.80
CA ARG A 64 -7.94 15.33 -2.27
C ARG A 64 -7.64 13.87 -1.92
N LEU A 65 -6.39 13.46 -2.15
CA LEU A 65 -5.93 12.10 -1.86
C LEU A 65 -5.90 11.79 -0.36
N ALA A 66 -6.00 12.78 0.54
CA ALA A 66 -5.94 12.57 1.98
C ALA A 66 -7.18 11.85 2.54
N GLY A 67 -8.31 11.91 1.82
CA GLY A 67 -9.55 11.23 2.19
C GLY A 67 -9.62 9.76 1.77
N LEU A 68 -8.66 9.30 0.96
CA LEU A 68 -8.63 7.94 0.42
C LEU A 68 -7.85 6.98 1.33
N PRO A 69 -8.21 5.69 1.33
CA PRO A 69 -7.48 4.67 2.09
C PRO A 69 -6.02 4.59 1.61
N ARG A 70 -5.09 4.44 2.56
CA ARG A 70 -3.65 4.40 2.28
C ARG A 70 -2.97 3.23 2.98
N ARG A 71 -1.93 2.71 2.33
CA ARG A 71 -0.98 1.76 2.89
C ARG A 71 0.42 2.29 2.62
N GLY A 72 1.09 2.78 3.66
CA GLY A 72 2.34 3.52 3.51
C GLY A 72 2.17 4.73 2.61
N ASN A 73 2.92 4.74 1.51
CA ASN A 73 2.86 5.80 0.50
C ASN A 73 1.88 5.51 -0.65
N LEU A 74 1.19 4.37 -0.60
CA LEU A 74 0.24 3.94 -1.62
C LEU A 74 -1.16 4.42 -1.28
N VAL A 75 -1.81 5.09 -2.22
CA VAL A 75 -3.25 5.34 -2.20
C VAL A 75 -3.94 4.12 -2.81
N LEU A 76 -4.82 3.48 -2.04
CA LEU A 76 -5.53 2.29 -2.49
C LEU A 76 -6.72 2.70 -3.33
N ILE A 77 -6.78 2.19 -4.57
CA ILE A 77 -7.87 2.44 -5.51
C ILE A 77 -8.47 1.15 -6.04
N HIS A 78 -9.73 1.25 -6.44
CA HIS A 78 -10.43 0.20 -7.16
C HIS A 78 -10.59 0.63 -8.63
N LEU A 79 -10.06 -0.18 -9.55
CA LEU A 79 -10.34 -0.08 -10.97
C LEU A 79 -11.47 -1.06 -11.26
N ALA A 80 -12.65 -0.52 -11.60
CA ALA A 80 -13.86 -1.32 -11.77
C ALA A 80 -13.71 -2.27 -12.97
N GLY A 81 -13.41 -3.54 -12.69
CA GLY A 81 -13.57 -4.64 -13.62
C GLY A 81 -14.72 -5.53 -13.15
N ASP A 82 -15.94 -5.28 -13.65
CA ASP A 82 -17.15 -6.13 -13.50
C ASP A 82 -17.32 -6.91 -12.16
N ALA A 83 -16.99 -6.30 -11.02
CA ALA A 83 -17.06 -6.96 -9.71
C ALA A 83 -18.48 -6.86 -9.11
N HIS A 84 -19.00 -7.96 -8.57
CA HIS A 84 -20.30 -8.00 -7.88
C HIS A 84 -20.18 -7.44 -6.44
N ASP A 85 -21.26 -6.91 -5.87
CA ASP A 85 -21.27 -6.26 -4.54
C ASP A 85 -20.63 -7.08 -3.39
N ALA A 86 -20.65 -8.42 -3.47
CA ALA A 86 -20.01 -9.30 -2.48
C ALA A 86 -18.47 -9.30 -2.57
N ASP A 87 -17.94 -9.06 -3.76
CA ASP A 87 -16.50 -8.94 -4.01
C ASP A 87 -15.97 -7.64 -3.39
N GLN A 88 -16.82 -6.61 -3.30
CA GLN A 88 -16.48 -5.29 -2.74
C GLN A 88 -16.30 -5.33 -1.21
N GLU A 89 -17.22 -5.93 -0.45
CA GLU A 89 -17.09 -6.05 1.01
C GLU A 89 -15.89 -6.93 1.40
N GLN A 90 -15.67 -8.01 0.65
CA GLN A 90 -14.53 -8.89 0.85
C GLN A 90 -13.20 -8.19 0.49
N MET A 91 -13.20 -7.37 -0.56
CA MET A 91 -12.09 -6.46 -0.91
C MET A 91 -11.79 -5.45 0.18
N GLU A 92 -12.80 -4.79 0.76
CA GLU A 92 -12.57 -3.80 1.82
C GLU A 92 -11.91 -4.44 3.03
N ILE A 93 -12.31 -5.67 3.38
CA ILE A 93 -11.70 -6.47 4.46
C ILE A 93 -10.25 -6.85 4.11
N GLU A 94 -9.98 -7.23 2.86
CA GLU A 94 -8.63 -7.57 2.38
C GLU A 94 -7.71 -6.32 2.34
N MET A 95 -8.22 -5.18 1.86
CA MET A 95 -7.50 -3.89 1.82
C MET A 95 -7.22 -3.33 3.22
N ALA A 96 -8.07 -3.65 4.20
CA ALA A 96 -7.87 -3.28 5.59
C ALA A 96 -6.86 -4.19 6.30
N ARG A 97 -6.20 -5.13 5.62
CA ARG A 97 -5.25 -6.06 6.23
C ARG A 97 -3.85 -5.93 5.66
N THR A 98 -2.87 -6.24 6.49
CA THR A 98 -1.48 -6.27 6.08
C THR A 98 -0.69 -7.33 6.83
N THR A 99 0.46 -7.72 6.28
CA THR A 99 1.35 -8.68 6.93
C THR A 99 2.48 -7.95 7.65
N VAL A 100 2.58 -8.19 8.96
CA VAL A 100 3.67 -7.70 9.80
C VAL A 100 4.59 -8.84 10.23
N TYR A 101 5.87 -8.54 10.36
CA TYR A 101 6.93 -9.48 10.68
C TYR A 101 7.67 -9.01 11.92
N LYS A 102 8.29 -9.96 12.65
CA LYS A 102 9.29 -9.59 13.65
C LYS A 102 10.45 -8.88 12.94
N VAL A 103 11.00 -7.82 13.54
CA VAL A 103 12.09 -7.04 12.95
C VAL A 103 13.37 -7.22 13.74
N LYS A 104 14.48 -7.55 13.08
CA LYS A 104 15.83 -7.48 13.65
C LYS A 104 16.36 -6.06 13.50
N LEU A 105 16.86 -5.49 14.59
CA LEU A 105 17.51 -4.18 14.62
C LEU A 105 18.94 -4.36 15.10
N TYR A 106 19.88 -3.60 14.53
CA TYR A 106 21.24 -3.54 15.02
C TYR A 106 21.38 -2.42 16.05
N ASN A 107 21.73 -2.79 17.28
CA ASN A 107 21.98 -1.85 18.35
C ASN A 107 23.45 -1.43 18.34
N ILE A 108 23.71 -0.22 17.83
CA ILE A 108 25.05 0.36 17.76
C ILE A 108 25.70 0.58 19.13
N ALA A 109 24.92 0.72 20.20
CA ALA A 109 25.45 1.00 21.53
C ALA A 109 25.97 -0.26 22.21
N THR A 110 25.40 -1.43 21.90
CA THR A 110 25.81 -2.73 22.44
C THR A 110 26.52 -3.61 21.42
N ASP A 111 26.59 -3.21 20.16
CA ASP A 111 27.14 -3.99 19.04
C ASP A 111 26.44 -5.35 18.88
N GLU A 112 25.11 -5.36 19.02
CA GLU A 112 24.30 -6.58 19.00
C GLU A 112 23.08 -6.45 18.10
N VAL A 113 22.65 -7.58 17.51
CA VAL A 113 21.37 -7.68 16.83
C VAL A 113 20.29 -8.07 17.83
N VAL A 114 19.27 -7.23 17.97
CA VAL A 114 18.12 -7.45 18.85
C VAL A 114 16.83 -7.58 18.06
N ILE A 115 15.82 -8.24 18.63
CA ILE A 115 14.48 -8.25 18.07
C ILE A 115 13.73 -7.00 18.56
N SER A 116 13.17 -6.25 17.63
CA SER A 116 12.30 -5.12 17.90
C SER A 116 11.11 -5.56 18.76
N ARG A 117 10.69 -4.69 19.69
CA ARG A 117 9.43 -4.87 20.42
C ARG A 117 8.20 -4.58 19.57
N ARG A 118 8.39 -4.10 18.34
CA ARG A 118 7.33 -3.90 17.35
C ARG A 118 7.46 -4.95 16.26
N MET A 119 6.32 -5.36 15.73
CA MET A 119 6.23 -6.00 14.41
C MET A 119 5.99 -4.92 13.35
N ALA A 120 6.49 -5.13 12.15
CA ALA A 120 6.39 -4.15 11.05
C ALA A 120 6.23 -4.83 9.69
N THR A 121 5.70 -4.10 8.72
CA THR A 121 5.75 -4.50 7.30
C THR A 121 7.20 -4.50 6.79
N TYR A 122 7.46 -4.99 5.57
CA TYR A 122 8.78 -4.88 4.95
C TYR A 122 9.26 -3.41 4.88
N GLU A 123 8.37 -2.50 4.46
CA GLU A 123 8.66 -1.07 4.42
C GLU A 123 8.91 -0.51 5.81
N GLY A 124 8.10 -0.89 6.80
CA GLY A 124 8.28 -0.48 8.18
C GLY A 124 9.62 -0.95 8.75
N ALA A 125 10.01 -2.19 8.52
CA ALA A 125 11.31 -2.72 8.93
C ALA A 125 12.47 -1.91 8.32
N ALA A 126 12.38 -1.55 7.03
CA ALA A 126 13.37 -0.71 6.37
C ALA A 126 13.42 0.71 6.95
N LYS A 127 12.26 1.35 7.19
CA LYS A 127 12.16 2.67 7.86
C LYS A 127 12.78 2.65 9.26
N MET A 128 12.68 1.53 9.97
CA MET A 128 13.29 1.32 11.29
C MET A 128 14.81 1.04 11.22
N GLY A 129 15.40 0.94 10.02
CA GLY A 129 16.81 0.54 9.84
C GLY A 129 17.08 -0.93 10.17
N GLY A 130 16.04 -1.78 10.06
CA GLY A 130 16.07 -3.19 10.39
C GLY A 130 15.79 -4.10 9.20
N TRP A 131 15.68 -5.39 9.52
CA TRP A 131 15.33 -6.43 8.55
C TRP A 131 14.21 -7.30 9.11
N PRO A 132 13.18 -7.62 8.30
CA PRO A 132 12.14 -8.54 8.71
C PRO A 132 12.70 -9.96 8.87
N VAL A 133 12.11 -10.71 9.80
CA VAL A 133 12.42 -12.12 10.01
C VAL A 133 11.44 -12.96 9.21
N GLU A 134 11.94 -13.54 8.13
CA GLU A 134 11.18 -14.46 7.27
C GLU A 134 10.50 -15.58 8.06
N GLY A 135 9.29 -15.96 7.66
CA GLY A 135 8.49 -16.98 8.33
C GLY A 135 7.83 -16.55 9.65
N THR A 136 7.91 -15.26 10.02
CA THR A 136 7.21 -14.69 11.19
C THR A 136 6.05 -13.75 10.82
N GLY A 137 5.58 -13.85 9.58
CA GLY A 137 4.50 -13.02 9.07
C GLY A 137 3.18 -13.33 9.77
N HIS A 138 2.50 -12.29 10.23
CA HIS A 138 1.13 -12.35 10.75
C HIS A 138 0.28 -11.32 10.00
N VAL A 139 -0.89 -11.75 9.53
CA VAL A 139 -1.89 -10.84 8.96
C VAL A 139 -2.59 -10.13 10.11
N VAL A 140 -2.60 -8.81 10.08
CA VAL A 140 -3.22 -7.92 11.08
C VAL A 140 -4.09 -6.89 10.37
N ASP A 141 -4.98 -6.24 11.12
CA ASP A 141 -5.75 -5.11 10.59
C ASP A 141 -4.84 -3.86 10.49
N LEU A 142 -5.06 -3.00 9.50
CA LEU A 142 -4.35 -1.71 9.40
C LEU A 142 -4.61 -0.84 10.64
N ALA A 143 -5.76 -0.99 11.29
CA ALA A 143 -6.07 -0.33 12.55
C ALA A 143 -5.18 -0.79 13.73
N ASP A 144 -4.51 -1.94 13.61
CA ASP A 144 -3.56 -2.45 14.60
C ASP A 144 -2.16 -1.80 14.46
N LEU A 145 -1.91 -1.01 13.41
CA LEU A 145 -0.68 -0.23 13.26
C LEU A 145 -0.74 1.09 14.03
N GLU A 146 0.43 1.62 14.41
CA GLU A 146 0.50 3.00 14.90
C GLU A 146 0.04 3.96 13.77
N PRO A 147 -0.80 4.98 14.04
CA PRO A 147 -1.39 5.81 13.00
C PRO A 147 -0.35 6.49 12.08
N GLY A 148 -0.46 6.23 10.77
CA GLY A 148 0.45 6.76 9.75
C GLY A 148 1.80 6.03 9.67
N GLU A 149 1.97 4.94 10.43
CA GLU A 149 3.19 4.17 10.50
C GLU A 149 3.02 2.78 9.88
N GLU A 150 4.16 2.15 9.60
CA GLU A 150 4.26 0.80 9.00
C GLU A 150 4.58 -0.28 10.06
N TRP A 151 4.29 0.01 11.33
CA TRP A 151 4.57 -0.87 12.46
C TRP A 151 3.48 -0.83 13.53
N THR A 152 3.38 -1.95 14.23
CA THR A 152 2.49 -2.15 15.39
C THR A 152 2.96 -1.35 16.63
N PRO A 153 2.07 -1.14 17.60
CA PRO A 153 2.45 -0.74 18.95
C PRO A 153 3.51 -1.66 19.56
N ARG A 154 4.26 -1.12 20.52
CA ARG A 154 5.24 -1.93 21.26
C ARG A 154 4.54 -3.06 22.02
N ASP A 155 5.15 -4.24 21.98
CA ASP A 155 4.70 -5.47 22.63
C ASP A 155 3.34 -5.98 22.13
N PHE A 156 2.96 -5.60 20.90
CA PHE A 156 1.82 -6.20 20.21
C PHE A 156 1.95 -7.73 20.16
N ASP A 157 0.87 -8.42 20.53
CA ASP A 157 0.80 -9.88 20.54
C ASP A 157 -0.14 -10.39 19.43
N PRO A 158 0.42 -10.88 18.30
CA PRO A 158 -0.37 -11.37 17.18
C PRO A 158 -1.11 -12.70 17.47
N THR A 159 -1.00 -13.25 18.68
CA THR A 159 -1.77 -14.46 19.08
C THR A 159 -3.09 -14.13 19.77
N THR A 160 -3.35 -12.85 20.03
CA THR A 160 -4.54 -12.37 20.75
C THR A 160 -5.62 -11.78 19.83
N ILE A 161 -5.35 -11.76 18.52
CA ILE A 161 -6.25 -11.39 17.43
C ILE A 161 -7.14 -12.55 17.00
#